data_AF-A0A379ZH33-F1
#
_entry.id   AF-A0A379ZH33-F1
#
_cell.length_a   1.000
_cell.length_b   1.000
_cell.length_c   1.000
_cell.angle_alpha   90.00
_cell.angle_beta   90.00
_cell.angle_gamma   90.00
#
_symmetry.space_group_name_H-M   'P 1'
#
loop_
_entity.id
_entity.type
_entity.pdbx_description
1 polymer ?
#
loop_
_entity_poly.entity_id
_entity_poly.type
_entity_poly.pdbx_seq_one_letter_code
_entity_poly.pdbx_strand_id
1 'polypeptide(L)'
;MKRLQNELTSLVNRGMDRHLRLAVTGLSRSGKTAFITAFVNQLLHVHSGARMPLFSPVREERLLGVKRIPQRDLGIQRFTYDEGLAQLYGTPPAWPTPTRGVSEIRLALRYRSNDSLLRHFKDTSTLYLEIVDYPGEWLLDLPMLEQDYLAWSRQMTGLLQGERAEWAKPWLELCKACDPLAQADENRLAAIAQAYTDYLLRCKSEGLHFIQPGRFVLPGDMAGAPALQFFPVARRGRDRRIEAGAGR
;
A
#
# COMPACT_ATOMS: atom_id res chain seq x y z
N MET A 1 35.22 18.17 28.68
CA MET A 1 35.43 18.76 27.33
C MET A 1 35.08 17.80 26.19
N LYS A 2 35.58 16.56 26.12
CA LYS A 2 35.26 15.58 25.04
C LYS A 2 33.77 15.23 24.87
N ARG A 3 32.98 15.25 25.95
CA ARG A 3 31.55 14.89 25.93
C ARG A 3 30.67 15.93 25.22
N LEU A 4 30.94 17.21 25.48
CA LEU A 4 30.29 18.36 24.81
C LEU A 4 30.65 18.44 23.32
N GLN A 5 31.91 18.14 22.97
CA GLN A 5 32.32 18.02 21.56
C GLN A 5 31.56 16.89 20.85
N ASN A 6 31.41 15.73 21.48
CA ASN A 6 30.65 14.62 20.89
C ASN A 6 29.17 14.95 20.70
N GLU A 7 28.56 15.69 21.64
CA GLU A 7 27.17 16.14 21.52
C GLU A 7 26.98 17.19 20.41
N LEU A 8 27.84 18.21 20.35
CA LEU A 8 27.85 19.21 19.26
C LEU A 8 28.09 18.55 17.90
N THR A 9 29.02 17.61 17.82
CA THR A 9 29.27 16.83 16.61
C THR A 9 28.04 16.00 16.27
N SER A 10 27.36 15.38 17.25
CA SER A 10 26.12 14.62 17.01
C SER A 10 24.96 15.49 16.51
N LEU A 11 24.87 16.75 16.94
CA LEU A 11 23.83 17.69 16.53
C LEU A 11 24.06 18.20 15.11
N VAL A 12 25.29 18.58 14.78
CA VAL A 12 25.70 18.89 13.40
C VAL A 12 25.53 17.65 12.52
N ASN A 13 25.79 16.46 13.06
CA ASN A 13 25.60 15.21 12.35
C ASN A 13 24.16 14.93 11.99
N ARG A 14 23.22 15.20 12.90
CA ARG A 14 21.78 15.09 12.65
C ARG A 14 21.29 16.05 11.56
N GLY A 15 21.90 17.23 11.43
CA GLY A 15 21.59 18.18 10.35
C GLY A 15 22.04 17.72 8.95
N MET A 16 22.94 16.75 8.88
CA MET A 16 23.46 16.18 7.63
C MET A 16 22.96 14.76 7.34
N ASP A 17 22.23 14.15 8.27
CA ASP A 17 21.72 12.81 8.09
C ASP A 17 20.67 12.83 6.97
N ARG A 18 20.82 11.91 6.01
CA ARG A 18 19.94 11.86 4.85
C ARG A 18 18.72 11.01 5.18
N HIS A 19 17.56 11.45 4.73
CA HIS A 19 16.31 10.70 4.84
C HIS A 19 15.81 10.35 3.45
N LEU A 20 15.47 9.08 3.23
CA LEU A 20 14.87 8.59 1.99
C LEU A 20 13.65 7.73 2.33
N ARG A 21 12.50 8.08 1.77
CA ARG A 21 11.28 7.28 1.84
C ARG A 21 11.07 6.58 0.51
N LEU A 22 11.15 5.26 0.51
CA LEU A 22 10.97 4.40 -0.65
C LEU A 22 9.59 3.74 -0.57
N ALA A 23 8.69 4.14 -1.46
CA ALA A 23 7.36 3.56 -1.57
C ALA A 23 7.43 2.33 -2.49
N VAL A 24 6.91 1.20 -2.03
CA VAL A 24 6.85 -0.07 -2.77
C VAL A 24 5.37 -0.43 -2.96
N THR A 25 4.97 -0.59 -4.21
CA THR A 25 3.58 -0.90 -4.56
C THR A 25 3.51 -1.82 -5.78
N GLY A 26 2.30 -2.21 -6.14
CA GLY A 26 1.99 -3.24 -7.13
C GLY A 26 0.72 -3.98 -6.76
N LEU A 27 0.05 -4.55 -7.76
CA LEU A 27 -1.18 -5.32 -7.56
C LEU A 27 -0.96 -6.51 -6.62
N SER A 28 -2.03 -7.07 -6.06
CA SER A 28 -1.91 -8.29 -5.25
C SER A 28 -1.17 -9.40 -6.00
N ARG A 29 -0.33 -10.12 -5.26
CA ARG A 29 0.54 -11.19 -5.76
C ARG A 29 1.66 -10.74 -6.72
N SER A 30 1.94 -9.44 -6.85
CA SER A 30 3.11 -8.94 -7.60
C SER A 30 4.47 -9.17 -6.92
N GLY A 31 4.49 -9.80 -5.73
CA GLY A 31 5.73 -10.13 -5.01
C GLY A 31 6.28 -9.05 -4.07
N LYS A 32 5.51 -8.00 -3.72
CA LYS A 32 5.96 -6.89 -2.84
C LYS A 32 6.59 -7.37 -1.53
N THR A 33 5.89 -8.21 -0.76
CA THR A 33 6.38 -8.70 0.52
C THR A 33 7.67 -9.51 0.35
N ALA A 34 7.73 -10.40 -0.64
CA ALA A 34 8.93 -11.18 -0.93
C ALA A 34 10.11 -10.27 -1.35
N PHE A 35 9.85 -9.26 -2.18
CA PHE A 35 10.85 -8.26 -2.58
C PHE A 35 11.40 -7.50 -1.38
N ILE A 36 10.54 -6.93 -0.53
CA ILE A 36 10.98 -6.16 0.64
C ILE A 36 11.74 -7.06 1.63
N THR A 37 11.24 -8.26 1.91
CA THR A 37 11.92 -9.22 2.79
C THR A 37 13.32 -9.55 2.25
N ALA A 38 13.44 -9.90 0.96
CA ALA A 38 14.73 -10.20 0.36
C ALA A 38 15.66 -8.98 0.34
N PHE A 39 15.16 -7.81 -0.04
CA PHE A 39 15.93 -6.57 -0.10
C PHE A 39 16.47 -6.16 1.27
N VAL A 40 15.61 -6.16 2.30
CA VAL A 40 16.01 -5.89 3.69
C VAL A 40 17.01 -6.95 4.17
N ASN A 41 16.79 -8.22 3.86
CA ASN A 41 17.70 -9.29 4.25
C ASN A 41 19.11 -9.10 3.65
N GLN A 42 19.21 -8.76 2.37
CA GLN A 42 20.51 -8.48 1.72
C GLN A 42 21.22 -7.28 2.36
N LEU A 43 20.48 -6.20 2.66
CA LEU A 43 21.05 -5.02 3.31
C LEU A 43 21.58 -5.32 4.72
N LEU A 44 20.81 -6.06 5.53
CA LEU A 44 21.20 -6.42 6.90
C LEU A 44 22.42 -7.35 6.95
N HIS A 45 22.60 -8.19 5.92
CA HIS A 45 23.67 -9.19 5.86
C HIS A 45 24.81 -8.81 4.91
N VAL A 46 24.96 -7.52 4.58
CA VAL A 46 25.99 -7.01 3.67
C VAL A 46 27.42 -7.41 4.07
N HIS A 47 27.70 -7.54 5.37
CA HIS A 47 29.02 -7.93 5.89
C HIS A 47 29.13 -9.41 6.28
N SER A 48 28.06 -10.19 6.10
CA SER A 48 27.99 -11.59 6.52
C SER A 48 27.63 -12.55 5.37
N GLY A 49 27.78 -12.12 4.12
CA GLY A 49 27.68 -13.00 2.94
C GLY A 49 26.77 -12.50 1.81
N ALA A 50 26.02 -11.42 1.98
CA ALA A 50 25.23 -10.84 0.89
C ALA A 50 26.15 -10.30 -0.22
N ARG A 51 25.88 -10.69 -1.47
CA ARG A 51 26.66 -10.26 -2.65
C ARG A 51 25.87 -9.22 -3.44
N MET A 52 26.30 -7.96 -3.34
CA MET A 52 25.67 -6.83 -4.05
C MET A 52 26.66 -6.09 -4.97
N PRO A 53 27.22 -6.76 -6.01
CA PRO A 53 28.28 -6.19 -6.86
C PRO A 53 27.82 -4.98 -7.69
N LEU A 54 26.52 -4.88 -7.98
CA LEU A 54 25.94 -3.75 -8.69
C LEU A 54 25.59 -2.57 -7.76
N PHE A 55 25.72 -2.74 -6.45
CA PHE A 55 25.46 -1.67 -5.49
C PHE A 55 26.77 -0.98 -5.14
N SER A 56 27.09 0.13 -5.83
CA SER A 56 28.37 0.84 -5.73
C SER A 56 28.87 1.09 -4.29
N PRO A 57 28.04 1.50 -3.31
CA PRO A 57 28.48 1.66 -1.92
C PRO A 57 29.01 0.37 -1.27
N VAL A 58 28.50 -0.80 -1.67
CA VAL A 58 28.97 -2.10 -1.18
C VAL A 58 30.22 -2.52 -1.94
N ARG A 59 30.20 -2.40 -3.28
CA ARG A 59 31.35 -2.73 -4.13
C ARG A 59 32.60 -1.93 -3.78
N GLU A 60 32.43 -0.66 -3.43
CA GLU A 60 33.52 0.26 -3.04
C GLU A 60 33.84 0.19 -1.54
N GLU A 61 33.27 -0.77 -0.80
CA GLU A 61 33.47 -0.94 0.65
C GLU A 61 33.18 0.32 1.48
N ARG A 62 32.24 1.14 1.00
CA ARG A 62 31.83 2.39 1.65
C ARG A 62 30.65 2.19 2.59
N LEU A 63 29.79 1.20 2.36
CA LEU A 63 28.72 0.85 3.29
C LEU A 63 29.35 0.15 4.51
N LEU A 64 29.24 0.76 5.68
CA LEU A 64 29.87 0.31 6.93
C LEU A 64 28.95 -0.59 7.77
N GLY A 65 27.65 -0.53 7.52
CA GLY A 65 26.68 -1.38 8.19
C GLY A 65 25.26 -0.88 8.02
N VAL A 66 24.32 -1.81 8.18
CA VAL A 66 22.89 -1.55 8.16
C VAL A 66 22.26 -2.14 9.41
N LYS A 67 21.38 -1.38 10.05
CA LYS A 67 20.57 -1.89 11.16
C LYS A 67 19.12 -1.48 11.02
N ARG A 68 18.22 -2.35 11.46
CA ARG A 68 16.82 -1.98 11.67
C ARG A 68 16.72 -1.01 12.84
N ILE A 69 15.93 0.04 12.69
CA ILE A 69 15.61 0.99 13.75
C ILE A 69 14.10 1.10 13.95
N PRO A 70 13.62 1.58 15.10
CA PRO A 70 12.19 1.78 15.33
C PRO A 70 11.55 2.70 14.29
N GLN A 71 10.27 2.43 13.99
CA GLN A 71 9.42 3.29 13.16
C GLN A 71 9.21 4.65 13.82
N ARG A 72 8.89 5.66 13.00
CA ARG A 72 8.57 7.00 13.51
C ARG A 72 7.09 7.14 13.79
N ASP A 73 6.26 6.62 12.89
CA ASP A 73 4.81 6.64 13.01
C ASP A 73 4.32 5.35 13.64
N LEU A 74 3.79 5.43 14.86
CA LEU A 74 3.25 4.29 15.59
C LEU A 74 1.80 3.96 15.19
N GLY A 75 1.15 4.80 14.37
CA GLY A 75 -0.15 4.53 13.78
C GLY A 75 -0.10 3.62 12.56
N ILE A 76 1.09 3.41 11.98
CA ILE A 76 1.29 2.53 10.81
C ILE A 76 1.83 1.18 11.26
N GLN A 77 1.25 0.11 10.72
CA GLN A 77 1.68 -1.25 11.01
C GLN A 77 3.15 -1.47 10.63
N ARG A 78 3.85 -2.27 11.44
CA ARG A 78 5.22 -2.65 11.15
C ARG A 78 5.27 -3.71 10.07
N PHE A 79 6.18 -3.57 9.10
CA PHE A 79 6.46 -4.63 8.15
C PHE A 79 7.03 -5.87 8.88
N THR A 80 6.41 -7.03 8.64
CA THR A 80 6.67 -8.29 9.34
C THR A 80 7.88 -9.05 8.75
N TYR A 81 9.03 -8.38 8.67
CA TYR A 81 10.28 -8.95 8.15
C TYR A 81 10.66 -10.28 8.81
N ASP A 82 10.59 -10.34 10.14
CA ASP A 82 11.00 -11.52 10.92
C ASP A 82 10.11 -12.74 10.59
N GLU A 83 8.79 -12.53 10.47
CA GLU A 83 7.84 -13.56 10.08
C GLU A 83 8.03 -14.00 8.62
N GLY A 84 8.22 -13.04 7.71
CA GLY A 84 8.48 -13.33 6.30
C GLY A 84 9.75 -14.16 6.11
N LEU A 85 10.81 -13.87 6.90
CA LEU A 85 12.03 -14.66 6.89
C LEU A 85 11.79 -16.06 7.47
N ALA A 86 11.05 -16.18 8.58
CA ALA A 86 10.71 -17.46 9.17
C ALA A 86 9.89 -18.35 8.22
N GLN A 87 8.97 -17.78 7.43
CA GLN A 87 8.21 -18.50 6.42
C GLN A 87 9.11 -19.04 5.30
N LEU A 88 10.09 -18.25 4.84
CA LEU A 88 11.04 -18.67 3.81
C LEU A 88 11.97 -19.80 4.27
N TYR A 89 12.38 -19.81 5.54
CA TYR A 89 13.22 -20.85 6.13
C TYR A 89 12.43 -21.98 6.81
N GLY A 90 11.10 -21.96 6.74
CA GLY A 90 10.23 -22.96 7.35
C GLY A 90 10.33 -24.34 6.68
N THR A 91 9.72 -25.33 7.32
CA THR A 91 9.61 -26.71 6.79
C THR A 91 8.13 -27.13 6.77
N PRO A 92 7.45 -27.18 5.62
CA PRO A 92 7.94 -26.79 4.29
C PRO A 92 8.15 -25.27 4.16
N PRO A 93 9.03 -24.81 3.27
CA PRO A 93 9.24 -23.38 3.03
C PRO A 93 8.00 -22.78 2.35
N ALA A 94 7.66 -21.56 2.72
CA ALA A 94 6.51 -20.83 2.20
C ALA A 94 6.87 -19.38 1.85
N TRP A 95 6.19 -18.83 0.85
CA TRP A 95 6.34 -17.41 0.52
C TRP A 95 5.75 -16.52 1.62
N PRO A 96 6.35 -15.34 1.87
CA PRO A 96 5.84 -14.38 2.84
C PRO A 96 4.38 -14.02 2.61
N THR A 97 3.62 -13.94 3.69
CA THR A 97 2.19 -13.61 3.64
C THR A 97 1.99 -12.19 3.10
N PRO A 98 1.13 -11.98 2.08
CA PRO A 98 0.86 -10.65 1.54
C PRO A 98 0.30 -9.70 2.59
N THR A 99 0.71 -8.43 2.52
CA THR A 99 0.21 -7.36 3.38
C THR A 99 -1.24 -7.00 3.01
N ARG A 100 -2.05 -6.67 4.02
CA ARG A 100 -3.48 -6.31 3.87
C ARG A 100 -3.76 -4.81 3.95
N GLY A 101 -2.73 -4.01 4.22
CA GLY A 101 -2.80 -2.57 4.40
C GLY A 101 -1.41 -1.93 4.26
N VAL A 102 -1.27 -0.70 4.73
CA VAL A 102 0.05 -0.04 4.74
C VAL A 102 0.92 -0.66 5.82
N SER A 103 2.19 -0.91 5.50
CA SER A 103 3.19 -1.25 6.50
C SER A 103 4.52 -0.58 6.18
N GLU A 104 5.35 -0.37 7.20
CA GLU A 104 6.66 0.23 6.99
C GLU A 104 7.79 -0.45 7.78
N ILE A 105 9.01 -0.32 7.27
CA ILE A 105 10.25 -0.69 7.96
C ILE A 105 11.29 0.41 7.78
N ARG A 106 12.05 0.66 8.85
CA ARG A 106 13.07 1.69 8.87
C ARG A 106 14.45 1.11 9.11
N LEU A 107 15.40 1.51 8.28
CA LEU A 107 16.80 1.08 8.32
C LEU A 107 17.71 2.31 8.48
N ALA A 108 18.78 2.16 9.25
CA ALA A 108 19.89 3.10 9.30
C ALA A 108 21.09 2.49 8.57
N LEU A 109 21.47 3.10 7.45
CA LEU A 109 22.60 2.70 6.62
C LEU A 109 23.76 3.65 6.91
N ARG A 110 24.80 3.17 7.60
CA ARG A 110 26.01 3.96 7.88
C ARG A 110 27.00 3.78 6.74
N TYR A 111 27.50 4.85 6.16
CA TYR A 111 28.38 4.79 4.99
C TYR A 111 29.46 5.87 4.99
N ARG A 112 30.55 5.66 4.23
CA ARG A 112 31.58 6.66 3.93
C ARG A 112 31.13 7.54 2.76
N SER A 113 31.11 8.85 2.97
CA SER A 113 30.67 9.83 1.96
C SER A 113 31.74 10.04 0.88
N ASN A 114 31.31 10.24 -0.37
CA ASN A 114 32.21 10.58 -1.48
C ASN A 114 32.54 12.08 -1.55
N ASP A 115 31.78 12.94 -0.86
CA ASP A 115 31.95 14.39 -0.93
C ASP A 115 33.33 14.82 -0.42
N SER A 116 34.16 15.28 -1.36
CA SER A 116 35.53 15.79 -1.15
C SER A 116 35.59 16.91 -0.10
N LEU A 117 34.57 17.77 -0.06
CA LEU A 117 34.51 18.92 0.83
C LEU A 117 34.22 18.54 2.29
N LEU A 118 33.51 17.43 2.53
CA LEU A 118 33.13 16.95 3.87
C LEU A 118 34.10 15.92 4.45
N ARG A 119 35.02 15.39 3.62
CA ARG A 119 36.05 14.42 4.01
C ARG A 119 36.97 14.92 5.13
N HIS A 120 37.14 16.23 5.26
CA HIS A 120 38.01 16.84 6.28
C HIS A 120 37.32 17.03 7.64
N PHE A 121 35.99 16.87 7.72
CA PHE A 121 35.22 17.07 8.95
C PHE A 121 34.48 15.82 9.41
N LYS A 122 34.16 14.88 8.51
CA LYS A 122 33.31 13.74 8.84
C LYS A 122 33.41 12.58 7.85
N ASP A 123 34.11 11.52 8.24
CA ASP A 123 34.32 10.33 7.39
C ASP A 123 33.07 9.48 7.17
N THR A 124 32.03 9.60 8.03
CA THR A 124 30.87 8.70 8.00
C THR A 124 29.55 9.44 8.12
N SER A 125 28.56 9.06 7.31
CA SER A 125 27.20 9.60 7.30
C SER A 125 26.18 8.48 7.49
N THR A 126 24.95 8.82 7.89
CA THR A 126 23.84 7.87 8.01
C THR A 126 22.74 8.25 7.03
N LEU A 127 22.27 7.27 6.27
CA LEU A 127 21.03 7.34 5.51
C LEU A 127 19.95 6.60 6.30
N TYR A 128 18.88 7.30 6.67
CA TYR A 128 17.66 6.70 7.18
C TYR A 128 16.74 6.36 6.01
N LEU A 129 16.64 5.07 5.71
CA LEU A 129 15.78 4.52 4.68
C LEU A 129 14.48 4.04 5.32
N GLU A 130 13.36 4.61 4.89
CA GLU A 130 12.01 4.20 5.27
C GLU A 130 11.36 3.52 4.06
N ILE A 131 11.12 2.22 4.15
CA ILE A 131 10.44 1.44 3.10
C ILE A 131 8.99 1.31 3.49
N VAL A 132 8.08 1.77 2.64
CA VAL A 132 6.64 1.72 2.87
C VAL A 132 6.01 0.79 1.84
N ASP A 133 5.36 -0.27 2.29
CA ASP A 133 4.56 -1.18 1.47
C ASP A 133 3.09 -0.77 1.55
N TYR A 134 2.41 -0.68 0.41
CA TYR A 134 0.97 -0.48 0.37
C TYR A 134 0.33 -1.14 -0.87
N PRO A 135 -0.97 -1.51 -0.79
CA PRO A 135 -1.67 -2.14 -1.89
C PRO A 135 -1.77 -1.26 -3.15
N GLY A 136 -1.36 -1.80 -4.30
CA GLY A 136 -1.48 -1.10 -5.58
C GLY A 136 -2.94 -0.92 -6.04
N GLU A 137 -3.85 -1.76 -5.56
CA GLU A 137 -5.29 -1.64 -5.81
C GLU A 137 -5.83 -0.27 -5.38
N TRP A 138 -5.25 0.37 -4.37
CA TRP A 138 -5.68 1.69 -3.93
C TRP A 138 -5.36 2.79 -4.95
N LEU A 139 -4.35 2.57 -5.80
CA LEU A 139 -4.06 3.49 -6.90
C LEU A 139 -5.07 3.37 -8.04
N LEU A 140 -5.84 2.27 -8.09
CA LEU A 140 -6.92 2.15 -9.05
C LEU A 140 -7.97 3.22 -8.80
N ASP A 141 -8.15 3.70 -7.57
CA ASP A 141 -9.18 4.68 -7.20
C ASP A 141 -8.82 6.12 -7.58
N LEU A 142 -7.58 6.39 -8.02
CA LEU A 142 -7.14 7.75 -8.38
C LEU A 142 -8.07 8.49 -9.37
N PRO A 143 -8.58 7.86 -10.45
CA PRO A 143 -9.50 8.53 -11.37
C PRO A 143 -10.81 8.99 -10.71
N MET A 144 -11.20 8.41 -9.57
CA MET A 144 -12.42 8.83 -8.85
C MET A 144 -12.31 10.27 -8.31
N LEU A 145 -11.10 10.81 -8.14
CA LEU A 145 -10.89 12.21 -7.74
C LEU A 145 -11.42 13.22 -8.78
N GLU A 146 -11.49 12.80 -10.04
CA GLU A 146 -11.92 13.64 -11.17
C GLU A 146 -13.35 13.31 -11.63
N GLN A 147 -14.06 12.45 -10.90
CA GLN A 147 -15.38 11.95 -11.29
C GLN A 147 -16.44 12.24 -10.24
N ASP A 148 -17.63 12.65 -10.70
CA ASP A 148 -18.81 12.57 -9.85
C ASP A 148 -19.28 11.10 -9.71
N TYR A 149 -20.09 10.85 -8.67
CA TYR A 149 -20.61 9.52 -8.36
C TYR A 149 -21.42 8.88 -9.50
N LEU A 150 -22.14 9.67 -10.29
CA LEU A 150 -22.95 9.16 -11.39
C LEU A 150 -22.09 8.78 -12.60
N ALA A 151 -21.03 9.53 -12.88
CA ALA A 151 -20.05 9.22 -13.90
C ALA A 151 -19.31 7.93 -13.57
N TRP A 152 -18.81 7.80 -12.34
CA TRP A 152 -18.21 6.58 -11.83
C TRP A 152 -19.18 5.38 -11.92
N SER A 153 -20.45 5.57 -11.51
CA SER A 153 -21.48 4.52 -11.59
C SER A 153 -21.72 4.05 -13.03
N ARG A 154 -21.78 4.97 -14.00
CA ARG A 154 -21.91 4.63 -15.43
C ARG A 154 -20.69 3.86 -15.94
N GLN A 155 -19.49 4.25 -15.52
CA GLN A 155 -18.26 3.54 -15.90
C GLN A 155 -18.29 2.10 -15.38
N MET A 156 -18.59 1.90 -14.09
CA MET A 156 -18.59 0.57 -13.48
C MET A 156 -19.67 -0.34 -14.09
N THR A 157 -20.86 0.20 -14.34
CA THR A 157 -21.96 -0.55 -14.97
C THR A 157 -21.67 -0.88 -16.43
N GLY A 158 -20.89 -0.05 -17.14
CA GLY A 158 -20.41 -0.33 -18.50
C GLY A 158 -19.47 -1.54 -18.60
N LEU A 159 -18.86 -1.98 -17.49
CA LEU A 159 -18.00 -3.17 -17.44
C LEU A 159 -18.78 -4.49 -17.35
N LEU A 160 -20.11 -4.45 -17.19
CA LEU A 160 -20.94 -5.63 -16.98
C LEU A 160 -21.20 -6.37 -18.29
N GLN A 161 -20.16 -7.04 -18.78
CA GLN A 161 -20.18 -7.86 -19.99
C GLN A 161 -19.53 -9.23 -19.72
N GLY A 162 -19.94 -10.25 -20.47
CA GLY A 162 -19.43 -11.62 -20.30
C GLY A 162 -19.60 -12.14 -18.87
N GLU A 163 -18.55 -12.76 -18.32
CA GLU A 163 -18.57 -13.34 -16.98
C GLU A 163 -18.80 -12.31 -15.86
N ARG A 164 -18.42 -11.04 -16.06
CA ARG A 164 -18.69 -9.98 -15.09
C ARG A 164 -20.19 -9.78 -14.88
N ALA A 165 -21.00 -9.90 -15.94
CA ALA A 165 -22.45 -9.78 -15.83
C ALA A 165 -23.05 -10.92 -15.00
N GLU A 166 -22.51 -12.13 -15.16
CA GLU A 166 -22.91 -13.31 -14.40
C GLU A 166 -22.58 -13.19 -12.91
N TRP A 167 -21.35 -12.80 -12.58
CA TRP A 167 -20.93 -12.64 -11.18
C TRP A 167 -21.61 -11.46 -10.48
N ALA A 168 -22.04 -10.44 -11.23
CA ALA A 168 -22.73 -9.26 -10.69
C ALA A 168 -24.20 -9.51 -10.35
N LYS A 169 -24.81 -10.64 -10.76
CA LYS A 169 -26.25 -10.92 -10.59
C LYS A 169 -26.76 -10.69 -9.16
N PRO A 170 -26.11 -11.20 -8.08
CA PRO A 170 -26.61 -11.00 -6.72
C PRO A 170 -26.72 -9.52 -6.34
N TRP A 171 -25.69 -8.73 -6.68
CA TRP A 171 -25.67 -7.28 -6.45
C TRP A 171 -26.73 -6.55 -7.29
N LEU A 172 -26.88 -6.91 -8.56
CA LEU A 172 -27.85 -6.28 -9.46
C LEU A 172 -29.31 -6.55 -9.03
N GLU A 173 -29.63 -7.74 -8.53
CA GLU A 173 -30.96 -8.05 -8.01
C GLU A 173 -31.31 -7.22 -6.77
N LEU A 174 -30.36 -7.05 -5.84
CA LEU A 174 -30.56 -6.19 -4.67
C LEU A 174 -30.75 -4.72 -5.09
N CYS A 175 -29.97 -4.23 -6.06
CA CYS A 175 -30.14 -2.90 -6.64
C CYS A 175 -31.52 -2.70 -7.28
N LYS A 176 -32.05 -3.70 -8.00
CA LYS A 176 -33.37 -3.62 -8.64
C LYS A 176 -34.50 -3.42 -7.64
N ALA A 177 -34.37 -4.03 -6.46
CA ALA A 177 -35.37 -3.91 -5.41
C ALA A 177 -35.28 -2.55 -4.68
N CYS A 178 -34.12 -1.90 -4.70
CA CYS A 178 -33.87 -0.64 -4.00
C CYS A 178 -34.53 0.54 -4.73
N ASP A 179 -35.40 1.27 -4.02
CA ASP A 179 -35.92 2.56 -4.50
C ASP A 179 -34.99 3.69 -4.01
N PRO A 180 -34.31 4.42 -4.90
CA PRO A 180 -33.41 5.52 -4.52
C PRO A 180 -34.12 6.71 -3.86
N LEU A 181 -35.45 6.82 -3.98
CA LEU A 181 -36.24 7.92 -3.44
C LEU A 181 -36.97 7.57 -2.13
N ALA A 182 -36.91 6.31 -1.71
CA ALA A 182 -37.47 5.88 -0.43
C ALA A 182 -36.60 6.35 0.74
N GLN A 183 -37.15 6.29 1.95
CA GLN A 183 -36.37 6.54 3.17
C GLN A 183 -35.17 5.58 3.24
N ALA A 184 -34.00 6.12 3.59
CA ALA A 184 -32.78 5.34 3.66
C ALA A 184 -32.89 4.22 4.72
N ASP A 185 -32.61 2.99 4.29
CA ASP A 185 -32.47 1.82 5.14
C ASP A 185 -30.99 1.40 5.14
N GLU A 186 -30.30 1.69 6.23
CA GLU A 186 -28.86 1.44 6.38
C GLU A 186 -28.51 -0.04 6.22
N ASN A 187 -29.33 -0.95 6.75
CA ASN A 187 -29.09 -2.39 6.65
C ASN A 187 -29.20 -2.85 5.21
N ARG A 188 -30.17 -2.30 4.48
CA ARG A 188 -30.35 -2.60 3.06
C ARG A 188 -29.19 -2.07 2.21
N LEU A 189 -28.75 -0.84 2.45
CA LEU A 189 -27.62 -0.24 1.74
C LEU A 189 -26.32 -1.01 2.02
N ALA A 190 -26.10 -1.41 3.28
CA ALA A 190 -24.96 -2.24 3.67
C ALA A 190 -24.99 -3.61 2.96
N ALA A 191 -26.16 -4.25 2.86
CA ALA A 191 -26.29 -5.52 2.14
C ALA A 191 -25.96 -5.38 0.63
N ILE A 192 -26.39 -4.30 -0.02
CA ILE A 192 -26.07 -4.04 -1.43
C ILE A 192 -24.57 -3.77 -1.60
N ALA A 193 -23.96 -2.96 -0.72
CA ALA A 193 -22.53 -2.66 -0.76
C ALA A 193 -21.68 -3.92 -0.52
N GLN A 194 -22.12 -4.81 0.37
CA GLN A 194 -21.46 -6.10 0.58
C GLN A 194 -21.54 -6.98 -0.67
N ALA A 195 -22.72 -7.09 -1.31
CA ALA A 195 -22.85 -7.86 -2.54
C ALA A 195 -21.98 -7.32 -3.68
N TYR A 196 -21.81 -5.99 -3.76
CA TYR A 196 -20.87 -5.37 -4.69
C TYR A 196 -19.40 -5.69 -4.35
N THR A 197 -19.04 -5.67 -3.06
CA THR A 197 -17.72 -6.08 -2.57
C THR A 197 -17.41 -7.53 -2.93
N ASP A 198 -18.38 -8.43 -2.77
CA ASP A 198 -18.25 -9.85 -3.12
C ASP A 198 -18.03 -10.04 -4.63
N TYR A 199 -18.74 -9.26 -5.46
CA TYR A 199 -18.51 -9.20 -6.90
C TYR A 199 -17.07 -8.77 -7.24
N LEU A 200 -16.54 -7.73 -6.58
CA LEU A 200 -15.17 -7.27 -6.80
C LEU A 200 -14.12 -8.30 -6.34
N LEU A 201 -14.36 -8.97 -5.21
CA LEU A 201 -13.53 -10.07 -4.72
C LEU A 201 -13.50 -11.24 -5.71
N ARG A 202 -14.65 -11.59 -6.28
CA ARG A 202 -14.76 -12.60 -7.35
C ARG A 202 -14.00 -12.18 -8.60
N CYS A 203 -14.16 -10.94 -9.07
CA CYS A 203 -13.40 -10.43 -10.21
C CYS A 203 -11.89 -10.57 -9.97
N LYS A 204 -11.42 -10.23 -8.77
CA LYS A 204 -10.00 -10.35 -8.39
C LYS A 204 -9.53 -11.80 -8.35
N SER A 205 -10.34 -12.73 -7.83
CA SER A 205 -9.97 -14.15 -7.77
C SER A 205 -9.80 -14.76 -9.15
N GLU A 206 -10.58 -14.28 -10.12
CA GLU A 206 -10.53 -14.69 -11.54
C GLU A 206 -9.46 -13.91 -12.34
N GLY A 207 -8.61 -13.14 -11.68
CA GLY A 207 -7.46 -12.48 -12.29
C GLY A 207 -7.75 -11.12 -12.92
N LEU A 208 -8.94 -10.55 -12.74
CA LEU A 208 -9.24 -9.21 -13.24
C LEU A 208 -8.56 -8.15 -12.39
N HIS A 209 -7.85 -7.23 -13.06
CA HIS A 209 -7.07 -6.19 -12.42
C HIS A 209 -7.85 -4.88 -12.21
N PHE A 210 -8.83 -4.60 -13.08
CA PHE A 210 -9.66 -3.39 -12.95
C PHE A 210 -10.85 -3.66 -12.02
N ILE A 211 -10.66 -3.34 -10.75
CA ILE A 211 -11.65 -3.43 -9.67
C ILE A 211 -11.65 -2.09 -8.92
N GLN A 212 -12.80 -1.46 -8.80
CA GLN A 212 -12.97 -0.20 -8.08
C GLN A 212 -14.25 -0.28 -7.24
N PRO A 213 -14.28 0.25 -6.01
CA PRO A 213 -13.15 0.85 -5.31
C PRO A 213 -12.14 -0.20 -4.84
N GLY A 214 -10.85 0.04 -5.02
CA GLY A 214 -9.78 -0.86 -4.59
C GLY A 214 -9.79 -1.10 -3.08
N ARG A 215 -10.23 -0.10 -2.30
CA ARG A 215 -10.42 -0.21 -0.85
C ARG A 215 -11.50 -1.22 -0.44
N PHE A 216 -12.44 -1.60 -1.30
CA PHE A 216 -13.45 -2.60 -0.95
C PHE A 216 -12.82 -3.99 -0.82
N VAL A 217 -11.85 -4.26 -1.69
CA VAL A 217 -11.18 -5.57 -1.74
C VAL A 217 -10.00 -5.66 -0.78
N LEU A 218 -9.42 -4.52 -0.41
CA LEU A 218 -8.37 -4.40 0.61
C LEU A 218 -8.70 -3.21 1.54
N PRO A 219 -9.64 -3.40 2.48
CA PRO A 219 -10.14 -2.29 3.31
C PRO A 219 -9.14 -1.79 4.36
N GLY A 220 -8.15 -2.61 4.73
CA GLY A 220 -7.24 -2.28 5.83
C GLY A 220 -8.02 -1.90 7.08
N ASP A 221 -7.66 -0.77 7.69
CA ASP A 221 -8.29 -0.25 8.90
C ASP A 221 -9.71 0.33 8.68
N MET A 222 -10.16 0.45 7.42
CA MET A 222 -11.50 0.95 7.08
C MET A 222 -12.55 -0.16 6.98
N ALA A 223 -12.21 -1.40 7.35
CA ALA A 223 -13.15 -2.51 7.32
C ALA A 223 -14.40 -2.19 8.18
N GLY A 224 -15.58 -2.27 7.58
CA GLY A 224 -16.85 -1.92 8.24
C GLY A 224 -17.16 -0.42 8.34
N ALA A 225 -16.29 0.46 7.83
CA ALA A 225 -16.56 1.89 7.82
C ALA A 225 -17.74 2.23 6.87
N PRO A 226 -18.65 3.14 7.27
CA PRO A 226 -19.74 3.59 6.40
C PRO A 226 -19.27 4.19 5.07
N ALA A 227 -18.06 4.76 5.04
CA ALA A 227 -17.43 5.27 3.82
C ALA A 227 -17.17 4.16 2.77
N LEU A 228 -17.19 2.88 3.15
CA LEU A 228 -17.10 1.74 2.23
C LEU A 228 -18.47 1.10 1.94
N GLN A 229 -19.57 1.75 2.32
CA GLN A 229 -20.93 1.25 2.09
C GLN A 229 -21.62 1.99 0.94
N PHE A 230 -21.00 1.95 -0.24
CA PHE A 230 -21.59 2.48 -1.47
C PHE A 230 -21.38 1.52 -2.64
N PHE A 231 -22.10 1.72 -3.73
CA PHE A 231 -22.07 0.84 -4.89
C PHE A 231 -22.47 1.63 -6.14
N PRO A 232 -22.16 1.14 -7.36
CA PRO A 232 -22.59 1.80 -8.59
C PRO A 232 -24.11 1.81 -8.72
N VAL A 233 -24.72 2.92 -9.10
CA VAL A 233 -26.14 2.92 -9.46
C VAL A 233 -26.29 2.43 -10.90
N ALA A 234 -26.90 1.26 -11.08
CA ALA A 234 -27.35 0.80 -12.39
C ALA A 234 -28.55 1.64 -12.86
N ARG A 235 -28.30 2.63 -13.72
CA ARG A 235 -29.39 3.44 -14.31
C ARG A 235 -30.38 2.50 -15.00
N ARG A 236 -31.64 2.51 -14.56
CA ARG A 236 -32.75 2.09 -15.42
C ARG A 236 -32.84 3.13 -16.54
N GLY A 237 -32.85 2.67 -17.80
CA GLY A 237 -32.92 3.54 -18.96
C GLY A 237 -34.25 4.30 -19.05
N ARG A 238 -34.41 5.36 -18.24
CA ARG A 238 -35.25 6.57 -18.46
C ARG A 238 -35.44 7.53 -17.26
N ASP A 239 -34.72 7.41 -16.15
CA ASP A 239 -34.94 8.35 -15.03
C ASP A 239 -34.15 9.67 -15.16
N ARG A 240 -34.81 10.67 -15.74
CA ARG A 240 -34.41 12.10 -15.73
C ARG A 240 -34.59 12.78 -14.35
N ARG A 241 -35.08 12.08 -13.32
CA ARG A 241 -35.48 12.68 -12.04
C ARG A 241 -34.36 12.83 -11.01
N ILE A 242 -33.25 12.11 -11.15
CA ILE A 242 -32.14 12.16 -10.16
C ILE A 242 -31.32 13.47 -10.28
N GLU A 243 -31.33 14.12 -11.44
CA GLU A 243 -30.60 15.39 -11.65
C GLU A 243 -31.20 16.58 -10.88
N ALA A 244 -32.45 16.48 -10.40
CA ALA A 244 -33.12 17.57 -9.69
C ALA A 244 -32.83 17.63 -8.18
N GLY A 245 -32.19 16.60 -7.59
CA GLY A 245 -31.98 16.50 -6.14
C GLY A 245 -30.56 16.80 -5.65
N ALA A 246 -29.56 16.86 -6.54
CA ALA A 246 -28.15 17.04 -6.17
C ALA A 246 -27.70 18.52 -6.11
N GLY A 247 -28.63 19.45 -6.21
CA GLY A 247 -28.40 20.89 -6.07
C GLY A 247 -29.13 21.45 -4.86
N ARG A 248 -28.71 21.06 -3.65
CA ARG A 248 -28.91 21.80 -2.39
C ARG A 248 -27.92 21.31 -1.35
#